data_AF-A0A7V9UGE9-F1
#
_entry.id   AF-A0A7V9UGE9-F1
#
_cell.length_a   1.000
_cell.length_b   1.000
_cell.length_c   1.000
_cell.angle_alpha   90.00
_cell.angle_beta   90.00
_cell.angle_gamma   90.00
#
_symmetry.space_group_name_H-M   'P 1'
#
loop_
_entity.id
_entity.type
_entity.pdbx_description
1 polymer ?
#
loop_
_entity_poly.entity_id
_entity_poly.type
_entity_poly.pdbx_seq_one_letter_code
_entity_poly.pdbx_strand_id
1 'polypeptide(L)'
;MVLDSQQYRYQASLSDIAGQDIQAHGDDPRKAIDKVRTWLRTNSGRTNIPGGKTIWQHFILFQKELPYILKNAGITRSEIETPEYYSDYITFIVEWLKEREAKSKKN
;
A
#
# COMPACT_ATOMS: atom_id res chain seq x y z
N MET A 1 -13.76 14.22 18.60
CA MET A 1 -13.32 13.11 17.73
C MET A 1 -12.93 13.75 16.41
N VAL A 2 -11.63 13.97 16.17
CA VAL A 2 -11.16 14.63 14.95
C VAL A 2 -11.10 13.55 13.87
N LEU A 3 -12.23 13.31 13.22
CA LEU A 3 -12.30 12.56 11.96
C LEU A 3 -11.78 13.51 10.88
N ASP A 4 -10.46 13.47 10.67
CA ASP A 4 -9.80 14.24 9.65
C ASP A 4 -10.36 13.84 8.27
N SER A 5 -11.01 14.80 7.62
CA SER A 5 -11.97 14.61 6.52
C SER A 5 -11.31 14.43 5.14
N GLN A 6 -10.03 14.01 5.07
CA GLN A 6 -9.31 13.92 3.78
C GLN A 6 -8.45 12.65 3.58
N GLN A 7 -8.56 11.61 4.40
CA GLN A 7 -7.71 10.43 4.27
C GLN A 7 -8.13 9.45 3.15
N TYR A 8 -9.34 9.59 2.59
CA TYR A 8 -9.92 8.60 1.66
C TYR A 8 -9.76 8.91 0.17
N ARG A 9 -9.25 10.09 -0.22
CA ARG A 9 -9.10 10.40 -1.66
C ARG A 9 -8.12 9.46 -2.36
N TYR A 10 -7.02 9.14 -1.70
CA TYR A 10 -6.03 8.20 -2.22
C TYR A 10 -6.56 6.77 -2.24
N GLN A 11 -7.34 6.37 -1.24
CA GLN A 11 -7.97 5.05 -1.17
C GLN A 11 -9.01 4.85 -2.27
N ALA A 12 -9.90 5.82 -2.51
CA ALA A 12 -10.87 5.76 -3.60
C ALA A 12 -10.15 5.66 -4.94
N SER A 13 -9.14 6.50 -5.19
CA SER A 13 -8.35 6.44 -6.44
C SER A 13 -7.54 5.15 -6.59
N LEU A 14 -7.00 4.57 -5.50
CA LEU A 14 -6.31 3.28 -5.54
C LEU A 14 -7.29 2.12 -5.74
N SER A 15 -8.50 2.20 -5.19
CA SER A 15 -9.57 1.22 -5.42
C SER A 15 -10.13 1.31 -6.82
N ASP A 16 -10.20 2.50 -7.42
CA ASP A 16 -10.59 2.69 -8.83
C ASP A 16 -9.53 2.10 -9.76
N ILE A 17 -8.24 2.34 -9.46
CA ILE A 17 -7.13 1.76 -10.22
C ILE A 17 -7.09 0.23 -10.01
N ALA A 18 -7.22 -0.28 -8.79
CA ALA A 18 -7.24 -1.71 -8.52
C ALA A 18 -8.48 -2.40 -9.12
N GLY A 19 -9.65 -1.79 -8.98
CA GLY A 19 -10.93 -2.31 -9.49
C GLY A 19 -11.01 -2.35 -11.01
N GLN A 20 -10.36 -1.40 -11.71
CA GLN A 20 -10.25 -1.44 -13.18
C GLN A 20 -9.08 -2.29 -13.70
N ASP A 21 -7.93 -2.32 -13.00
CA ASP A 21 -6.68 -2.93 -13.51
C ASP A 21 -6.57 -4.43 -13.19
N ILE A 22 -7.41 -4.99 -12.30
CA ILE A 22 -7.47 -6.45 -12.06
C ILE A 22 -8.11 -7.20 -13.24
N GLN A 23 -8.96 -6.54 -14.06
CA GLN A 23 -9.71 -7.22 -15.13
C GLN A 23 -9.21 -7.00 -16.56
N ALA A 24 -8.28 -6.09 -16.82
CA ALA A 24 -7.74 -5.94 -18.18
C ALA A 24 -6.34 -5.32 -18.14
N HIS A 25 -5.29 -6.15 -18.10
CA HIS A 25 -4.05 -6.00 -18.88
C HIS A 25 -2.92 -6.90 -18.33
N GLY A 26 -2.97 -8.20 -18.62
CA GLY A 26 -1.78 -9.06 -18.77
C GLY A 26 -0.76 -9.07 -17.62
N ASP A 27 -1.21 -9.24 -16.38
CA ASP A 27 -0.42 -9.79 -15.26
C ASP A 27 0.92 -9.10 -14.92
N ASP A 28 1.07 -7.78 -15.11
CA ASP A 28 2.29 -7.07 -14.67
C ASP A 28 2.05 -6.01 -13.57
N PRO A 29 2.01 -6.44 -12.29
CA PRO A 29 1.91 -5.55 -11.12
C PRO A 29 2.95 -4.43 -11.08
N ARG A 30 4.08 -4.56 -11.78
CA ARG A 30 5.10 -3.50 -11.83
C ARG A 30 4.63 -2.30 -12.62
N LYS A 31 3.89 -2.53 -13.71
CA LYS A 31 3.32 -1.45 -14.54
C LYS A 31 2.25 -0.68 -13.77
N ALA A 32 1.43 -1.39 -12.98
CA ALA A 32 0.45 -0.75 -12.09
C ALA A 32 1.14 0.17 -11.08
N ILE A 33 2.22 -0.30 -10.44
CA ILE A 33 3.01 0.50 -9.50
C ILE A 33 3.62 1.73 -10.16
N ASP A 34 4.21 1.59 -11.34
CA ASP A 34 4.79 2.72 -12.07
C ASP A 34 3.75 3.77 -12.45
N LYS A 35 2.55 3.34 -12.88
CA LYS A 35 1.42 4.23 -13.18
C LYS A 35 0.94 4.96 -11.94
N VAL A 36 0.66 4.24 -10.85
CA VAL A 36 0.21 4.82 -9.57
C VAL A 36 1.24 5.80 -9.02
N ARG A 37 2.53 5.44 -9.02
CA ARG A 37 3.62 6.31 -8.57
C ARG A 37 3.72 7.57 -9.43
N THR A 38 3.63 7.43 -10.75
CA THR A 38 3.69 8.56 -11.68
C THR A 38 2.52 9.51 -11.45
N TRP A 39 1.30 8.97 -11.30
CA TRP A 39 0.12 9.73 -10.97
C TRP A 39 0.25 10.45 -9.62
N LEU A 40 0.72 9.76 -8.57
CA LEU A 40 0.96 10.37 -7.26
C LEU A 40 1.95 11.53 -7.36
N ARG A 41 3.05 11.38 -8.10
CA ARG A 41 4.03 12.45 -8.31
C ARG A 41 3.40 13.65 -9.00
N THR A 42 2.59 13.42 -10.04
CA THR A 42 1.93 14.48 -10.82
C THR A 42 0.84 15.20 -10.02
N ASN A 43 -0.02 14.47 -9.29
CA ASN A 43 -1.17 15.05 -8.60
C ASN A 43 -0.88 15.56 -7.19
N SER A 44 0.13 15.04 -6.50
CA SER A 44 0.45 15.46 -5.13
C SER A 44 1.57 16.49 -5.04
N GLY A 45 2.32 16.74 -6.13
CA GLY A 45 3.50 17.60 -6.13
C GLY A 45 4.65 17.10 -5.24
N ARG A 46 4.54 15.92 -4.64
CA ARG A 46 5.56 15.35 -3.76
C ARG A 46 6.76 14.89 -4.59
N THR A 47 7.93 15.41 -4.25
CA THR A 47 9.21 15.05 -4.89
C THR A 47 9.88 13.83 -4.28
N ASN A 48 9.53 13.47 -3.03
CA ASN A 48 10.14 12.37 -2.29
C ASN A 48 9.43 11.01 -2.46
N ILE A 49 8.82 10.76 -3.63
CA ILE A 49 8.21 9.45 -3.91
C ILE A 49 9.29 8.51 -4.45
N PRO A 50 9.57 7.37 -3.79
CA PRO A 50 10.56 6.40 -4.24
C PRO A 50 10.32 5.96 -5.70
N GLY A 51 11.37 5.46 -6.35
CA GLY A 51 11.25 4.87 -7.68
C GLY A 51 10.33 3.64 -7.65
N GLY A 52 9.66 3.35 -8.77
CA GLY A 52 8.73 2.20 -8.86
C GLY A 52 9.38 0.86 -8.51
N LYS A 53 10.69 0.70 -8.80
CA LYS A 53 11.48 -0.46 -8.36
C LYS A 53 11.49 -0.63 -6.83
N THR A 54 11.69 0.46 -6.08
CA THR A 54 11.70 0.42 -4.61
C THR A 54 10.31 0.10 -4.07
N ILE A 55 9.27 0.71 -4.65
CA ILE A 55 7.87 0.43 -4.26
C ILE A 55 7.52 -1.03 -4.54
N TRP A 56 7.94 -1.58 -5.69
CA TRP A 56 7.76 -3.00 -6.01
C TRP A 56 8.48 -3.92 -5.03
N GLN A 57 9.73 -3.62 -4.67
CA GLN A 57 10.46 -4.38 -3.67
C GLN A 57 9.75 -4.36 -2.31
N HIS A 58 9.26 -3.19 -1.89
CA HIS A 58 8.48 -3.07 -0.67
C HIS A 58 7.19 -3.88 -0.73
N PHE A 59 6.46 -3.83 -1.85
CA PHE A 59 5.25 -4.61 -2.05
C PHE A 59 5.51 -6.12 -1.92
N ILE A 60 6.50 -6.66 -2.63
CA ILE A 60 6.82 -8.10 -2.58
C ILE A 60 7.21 -8.54 -1.17
N LEU A 61 7.98 -7.69 -0.49
CA LEU A 61 8.49 -8.00 0.84
C LEU A 61 7.39 -7.91 1.91
N PHE A 62 6.50 -6.92 1.79
CA PHE A 62 5.30 -6.82 2.62
C PHE A 62 4.41 -8.05 2.42
N GLN A 63 4.13 -8.45 1.17
CA GLN A 63 3.32 -9.66 0.90
C GLN A 63 3.92 -10.93 1.50
N LYS A 64 5.26 -11.03 1.56
CA LYS A 64 5.96 -12.14 2.20
C LYS A 64 5.85 -12.12 3.73
N GLU A 65 5.83 -10.93 4.33
CA GLU A 65 5.76 -10.73 5.78
C GLU A 65 4.30 -10.65 6.30
N LEU A 66 3.34 -10.36 5.43
CA LEU A 66 1.92 -10.21 5.76
C LEU A 66 1.36 -11.40 6.56
N PRO A 67 1.62 -12.68 6.23
CA PRO A 67 1.13 -13.79 7.03
C PRO A 67 1.60 -13.77 8.48
N TYR A 68 2.83 -13.28 8.73
CA TYR A 68 3.37 -13.13 10.08
C TYR A 68 2.73 -11.94 10.81
N ILE A 69 2.54 -10.82 10.12
CA ILE A 69 1.84 -9.64 10.67
C ILE A 69 0.42 -10.01 11.09
N LEU A 70 -0.32 -10.70 10.21
CA LEU A 70 -1.68 -11.18 10.47
C LEU A 70 -1.73 -12.14 11.65
N LYS A 71 -0.78 -13.09 11.72
CA LYS A 71 -0.68 -14.03 12.85
C LYS A 71 -0.46 -13.30 14.18
N ASN A 72 0.36 -12.27 14.20
CA ASN A 72 0.61 -11.49 15.42
C ASN A 72 -0.57 -10.61 15.81
N ALA A 73 -1.32 -10.12 14.83
CA ALA A 73 -2.55 -9.36 15.05
C ALA A 73 -3.75 -10.25 15.42
N GLY A 74 -3.64 -11.58 15.26
CA GLY A 74 -4.74 -12.51 15.47
C GLY A 74 -5.83 -12.43 14.39
N ILE A 75 -5.51 -11.88 13.22
CA ILE A 75 -6.44 -11.66 12.11
C ILE A 75 -6.22 -12.75 11.07
N THR A 76 -7.29 -13.34 10.55
CA THR A 76 -7.20 -14.31 9.46
C THR A 76 -7.06 -13.61 8.10
N ARG A 77 -6.55 -14.34 7.11
CA ARG A 77 -6.43 -13.82 5.76
C ARG A 77 -7.78 -13.45 5.14
N SER A 78 -8.84 -14.18 5.46
CA SER A 78 -10.18 -13.88 4.95
C SER A 78 -10.78 -12.62 5.57
N GLU A 79 -10.45 -12.32 6.83
CA GLU A 79 -10.89 -11.09 7.51
C GLU A 79 -10.21 -9.85 6.92
N ILE A 80 -8.88 -9.87 6.75
CA ILE A 80 -8.15 -8.69 6.24
C ILE A 80 -8.53 -8.32 4.79
N GLU A 81 -9.05 -9.28 4.03
CA GLU A 81 -9.51 -9.07 2.65
C GLU A 81 -10.91 -8.44 2.59
N THR A 82 -11.61 -8.26 3.72
CA THR A 82 -12.93 -7.63 3.74
C THR A 82 -12.84 -6.09 3.85
N PRO A 83 -13.87 -5.36 3.38
CA PRO A 83 -13.91 -3.90 3.48
C PRO A 83 -13.81 -3.36 4.91
N GLU A 84 -14.32 -4.11 5.90
CA GLU A 84 -14.32 -3.74 7.31
C GLU A 84 -12.91 -3.62 7.88
N TYR A 85 -11.98 -4.47 7.44
CA TYR A 85 -10.58 -4.50 7.89
C TYR A 85 -9.63 -3.69 6.99
N TYR A 86 -10.16 -2.96 6.00
CA TYR A 86 -9.32 -2.16 5.10
C TYR A 86 -8.47 -1.13 5.87
N SER A 87 -9.04 -0.50 6.89
CA SER A 87 -8.33 0.47 7.74
C SER A 87 -7.15 -0.17 8.48
N ASP A 88 -7.34 -1.40 8.98
CA ASP A 88 -6.28 -2.19 9.62
C ASP A 88 -5.19 -2.57 8.61
N TYR A 89 -5.60 -2.98 7.39
CA TYR A 89 -4.66 -3.30 6.31
C TYR A 89 -3.76 -2.12 5.96
N ILE A 90 -4.32 -0.91 5.83
CA ILE A 90 -3.55 0.32 5.62
C ILE A 90 -2.63 0.61 6.81
N THR A 91 -3.12 0.43 8.04
CA THR A 91 -2.33 0.63 9.26
C THR A 91 -1.11 -0.29 9.28
N PHE A 92 -1.28 -1.58 8.96
CA PHE A 92 -0.17 -2.53 8.87
C PHE A 92 0.87 -2.14 7.83
N ILE A 93 0.45 -1.67 6.65
CA ILE A 93 1.38 -1.18 5.62
C ILE A 93 2.19 0.03 6.14
N VAL A 94 1.51 1.00 6.78
CA VAL A 94 2.14 2.22 7.28
C VAL A 94 3.14 1.91 8.39
N GLU A 95 2.76 1.07 9.35
CA GLU A 95 3.64 0.65 10.44
C GLU A 95 4.86 -0.12 9.92
N TRP A 96 4.63 -1.09 9.03
CA TRP A 96 5.69 -1.87 8.41
C TRP A 96 6.70 -1.00 7.65
N LEU A 97 6.23 0.02 6.92
CA LEU A 97 7.11 0.98 6.25
C LEU A 97 7.92 1.82 7.24
N LYS A 98 7.30 2.33 8.30
CA LYS A 98 7.98 3.13 9.34
C LYS A 98 9.10 2.35 10.02
N GLU A 99 8.85 1.09 10.37
CA GLU A 99 9.88 0.23 10.98
C GLU A 99 11.10 0.06 10.07
N ARG A 100 10.88 -0.03 8.76
CA ARG A 100 11.95 -0.21 7.77
C ARG A 100 12.72 1.07 7.52
N GLU A 101 12.05 2.21 7.47
CA GLU A 101 12.73 3.51 7.42
C GLU A 101 13.58 3.74 8.67
N ALA A 102 13.09 3.36 9.86
CA ALA A 102 13.85 3.43 11.09
C ALA A 102 15.08 2.50 11.08
N LYS A 103 14.95 1.27 10.56
CA LYS A 103 16.07 0.34 10.38
C LYS A 103 17.09 0.85 9.35
N SER A 104 16.64 1.48 8.27
CA SER A 104 17.52 2.02 7.23
C SER A 104 18.33 3.25 7.68
N LYS A 105 17.85 4.02 8.68
CA LYS A 105 18.59 5.16 9.25
C LYS A 105 19.61 4.76 10.33
N LYS A 106 19.54 3.51 10.80
CA LYS A 106 20.39 2.98 11.88
C LYS A 106 21.59 2.17 11.36
N ASN A 107 21.61 1.89 10.06
CA ASN A 107 22.75 1.35 9.31
C ASN A 107 23.44 2.48 8.55
#